data_AF-A0A256BBV6-F1
#
_entry.id   AF-A0A256BBV6-F1
#
_cell.length_a   1.000
_cell.length_b   1.000
_cell.length_c   1.000
_cell.angle_alpha   90.00
_cell.angle_beta   90.00
_cell.angle_gamma   90.00
#
_symmetry.space_group_name_H-M   'P 1'
#
loop_
_entity.id
_entity.type
_entity.pdbx_description
1 polymer ?
#
loop_
_entity_poly.entity_id
_entity_poly.type
_entity_poly.pdbx_seq_one_letter_code
_entity_poly.pdbx_strand_id
1 'polypeptide(L)'
;MTSFPDFAAHGFQVIKELGHNSEGGRFTYLAKRLSDNCDAVVKQFQFSKSAGWDGFSAIEREIQSLQGLSHRGIPKYLDKFETDNGYCLVTEYFPADTLAVGRSFTPDQIKQIAVQILEILVHLQERMPPVIHRDVKPENILADNYLNVYLIDFGFARVGQ
;
A
#
# COMPACT_ATOMS: atom_id res chain seq x y z
N MET A 1 -6.99 13.13 22.71
CA MET A 1 -7.13 13.45 21.27
C MET A 1 -5.79 13.15 20.64
N THR A 2 -5.66 12.04 19.92
CA THR A 2 -4.44 11.76 19.16
C THR A 2 -4.42 12.74 18.00
N SER A 3 -3.49 13.69 18.01
CA SER A 3 -3.28 14.58 16.88
C SER A 3 -2.65 13.76 15.76
N PHE A 4 -3.34 13.62 14.64
CA PHE A 4 -2.73 13.07 13.43
C PHE A 4 -1.65 14.03 12.91
N PRO A 5 -0.68 13.53 12.12
CA PRO A 5 0.28 14.41 11.45
C PRO A 5 -0.44 15.36 10.48
N ASP A 6 0.05 16.59 10.41
CA ASP A 6 -0.46 17.59 9.48
C ASP A 6 0.25 17.45 8.12
N PHE A 7 -0.48 16.95 7.13
CA PHE A 7 -0.01 16.85 5.73
C PHE A 7 -0.70 17.87 4.81
N ALA A 8 -1.37 18.90 5.36
CA ALA A 8 -2.13 19.86 4.56
C ALA A 8 -1.24 20.64 3.59
N ALA A 9 -0.01 20.97 3.98
CA ALA A 9 1.00 21.59 3.11
C ALA A 9 1.37 20.72 1.89
N HIS A 10 1.16 19.41 1.99
CA HIS A 10 1.36 18.44 0.90
C HIS A 10 0.05 18.09 0.18
N GLY A 11 -1.06 18.77 0.49
CA GLY A 11 -2.34 18.53 -0.15
C GLY A 11 -3.13 17.34 0.41
N PHE A 12 -2.82 16.86 1.61
CA PHE A 12 -3.52 15.72 2.22
C PHE A 12 -4.03 16.02 3.63
N GLN A 13 -5.23 15.55 3.96
CA GLN A 13 -5.78 15.58 5.31
C GLN A 13 -5.94 14.15 5.84
N VAL A 14 -5.23 13.82 6.91
CA VAL A 14 -5.35 12.50 7.55
C VAL A 14 -6.73 12.34 8.20
N ILE A 15 -7.40 11.23 7.89
CA ILE A 15 -8.72 10.88 8.43
C ILE A 15 -8.58 9.89 9.59
N LYS A 16 -7.80 8.83 9.38
CA LYS A 16 -7.57 7.77 10.37
C LYS A 16 -6.26 7.03 10.10
N GLU A 17 -5.75 6.39 11.14
CA GLU A 17 -4.69 5.41 11.02
C GLU A 17 -5.24 4.06 10.56
N LEU A 18 -4.56 3.43 9.59
CA LEU A 18 -4.87 2.09 9.07
C LEU A 18 -3.95 1.03 9.69
N GLY A 19 -2.76 1.41 10.14
CA GLY A 19 -1.84 0.53 10.85
C GLY A 19 -0.50 1.21 11.12
N HIS A 20 0.27 0.64 12.04
CA HIS A 20 1.62 1.12 12.36
C HIS A 20 2.56 -0.03 12.71
N ASN A 21 3.85 0.21 12.53
CA ASN A 21 4.95 -0.55 13.09
C ASN A 21 5.89 0.46 13.76
N SER A 22 5.71 0.65 15.08
CA SER A 22 6.44 1.64 15.86
C SER A 22 7.94 1.36 15.93
N GLU A 23 8.36 0.10 16.00
CA GLU A 23 9.78 -0.28 16.02
C GLU A 23 10.46 0.03 14.68
N GLY A 24 9.73 -0.13 13.58
CA GLY A 24 10.20 0.18 12.23
C GLY A 24 9.96 1.62 11.78
N GLY A 25 9.35 2.47 12.61
CA GLY A 25 9.01 3.85 12.27
C GLY A 25 8.01 3.98 11.12
N ARG A 26 7.12 3.01 10.89
CA ARG A 26 6.18 3.01 9.76
C ARG A 26 4.75 3.25 10.23
N PHE A 27 4.07 4.19 9.58
CA PHE A 27 2.67 4.48 9.84
C PHE A 27 1.91 4.52 8.53
N THR A 28 0.71 3.96 8.50
CA THR A 28 -0.16 3.95 7.34
C THR A 28 -1.45 4.67 7.69
N TYR A 29 -1.78 5.68 6.90
CA TYR A 29 -2.95 6.53 7.12
C TYR A 29 -3.90 6.47 5.94
N LEU A 30 -5.19 6.57 6.22
CA LEU A 30 -6.18 7.01 5.24
C LEU A 30 -6.21 8.53 5.26
N ALA A 31 -6.08 9.16 4.10
CA ALA A 31 -6.15 10.60 3.94
C ALA A 31 -7.09 11.01 2.79
N LYS A 32 -7.67 12.21 2.90
CA LYS A 32 -8.32 12.90 1.78
C LYS A 32 -7.28 13.74 1.05
N ARG A 33 -7.22 13.63 -0.28
CA ARG A 33 -6.52 14.59 -1.11
C ARG A 33 -7.34 15.88 -1.22
N LEU A 34 -6.76 17.00 -0.85
CA LEU A 34 -7.45 18.29 -0.74
C LEU A 34 -7.87 18.89 -2.08
N SER A 35 -7.24 18.50 -3.19
CA SER A 35 -7.56 19.02 -4.52
C SER A 35 -8.90 18.51 -5.06
N ASP A 36 -9.31 17.29 -4.68
CA ASP A 36 -10.47 16.61 -5.28
C ASP A 36 -11.28 15.73 -4.31
N ASN A 37 -10.93 15.71 -3.02
CA ASN A 37 -11.55 14.87 -1.98
C ASN A 37 -11.49 13.35 -2.24
N CYS A 38 -10.61 12.89 -3.12
CA CYS A 38 -10.35 11.46 -3.29
C CYS A 38 -9.63 10.88 -2.07
N ASP A 39 -9.98 9.64 -1.71
CA ASP A 39 -9.29 8.89 -0.66
C ASP A 39 -7.95 8.35 -1.18
N ALA A 40 -6.94 8.40 -0.32
CA ALA A 40 -5.60 7.90 -0.58
C ALA A 40 -5.02 7.24 0.67
N VAL A 41 -4.11 6.29 0.45
CA VAL A 41 -3.27 5.73 1.51
C VAL A 41 -1.96 6.51 1.54
N VAL A 42 -1.60 7.02 2.72
CA VAL A 42 -0.32 7.66 2.98
C VAL A 42 0.50 6.76 3.91
N LYS A 43 1.57 6.17 3.38
CA LYS A 43 2.55 5.42 4.16
C LYS A 43 3.70 6.35 4.55
N GLN A 44 3.76 6.72 5.82
CA GLN A 44 4.86 7.48 6.39
C GLN A 44 5.94 6.54 6.90
N PHE A 45 7.17 6.81 6.50
CA PHE A 45 8.37 6.16 6.99
C PHE A 45 9.19 7.19 7.74
N GLN A 46 9.16 7.12 9.07
CA GLN A 46 9.94 7.95 9.96
C GLN A 46 11.32 7.31 10.18
N PHE A 47 12.37 8.09 9.99
CA PHE A 47 13.75 7.63 10.19
C PHE A 47 14.44 8.57 11.17
N SER A 48 15.31 8.04 12.04
CA SER A 48 16.23 8.92 12.75
C SER A 48 17.14 9.61 11.73
N LYS A 49 17.53 10.86 11.96
CA LYS A 49 18.48 11.59 11.09
C LYS A 49 19.81 10.82 10.85
N SER A 50 20.11 9.82 11.68
CA SER A 50 21.26 8.93 11.58
C SER A 50 21.09 7.70 10.66
N ALA A 51 19.87 7.35 10.23
CA ALA A 51 19.58 6.19 9.38
C ALA A 51 19.62 6.50 7.86
N GLY A 52 20.31 7.60 7.50
CA GLY A 52 20.07 8.44 6.31
C GLY A 52 20.27 7.86 4.90
N TRP A 53 20.30 6.53 4.70
CA TRP A 53 20.41 5.93 3.35
C TRP A 53 19.55 4.66 3.15
N ASP A 54 19.40 3.82 4.17
CA ASP A 54 18.67 2.54 4.02
C ASP A 54 17.15 2.71 3.92
N GLY A 55 16.62 3.72 4.64
CA GLY A 55 15.20 4.06 4.64
C GLY A 55 14.71 4.61 3.30
N PHE A 56 15.46 5.56 2.74
CA PHE A 56 15.19 6.13 1.42
C PHE A 56 15.23 5.06 0.33
N SER A 57 16.23 4.17 0.39
CA SER A 57 16.35 3.05 -0.53
C SER A 57 15.16 2.08 -0.47
N ALA A 58 14.51 1.93 0.69
CA ALA A 58 13.32 1.08 0.81
C ALA A 58 12.11 1.67 0.08
N ILE A 59 11.91 2.98 0.18
CA ILE A 59 10.78 3.68 -0.46
C ILE A 59 10.96 3.71 -1.97
N GLU A 60 12.15 4.05 -2.46
CA GLU A 60 12.44 4.04 -3.90
C GLU A 60 12.19 2.66 -4.51
N ARG A 61 12.48 1.57 -3.78
CA ARG A 61 12.17 0.20 -4.24
C ARG A 61 10.67 -0.10 -4.30
N GLU A 62 9.89 0.36 -3.33
CA GLU A 62 8.43 0.19 -3.35
C GLU A 62 7.82 1.00 -4.50
N ILE A 63 8.29 2.23 -4.69
CA ILE A 63 7.91 3.09 -5.82
C ILE A 63 8.25 2.41 -7.14
N GLN A 64 9.48 1.94 -7.33
CA GLN A 64 9.89 1.24 -8.56
C GLN A 64 9.06 -0.01 -8.83
N SER A 65 8.62 -0.72 -7.78
CA SER A 65 7.80 -1.91 -7.92
C SER A 65 6.35 -1.58 -8.33
N LEU A 66 5.82 -0.45 -7.87
CA LEU A 66 4.46 0.03 -8.20
C LEU A 66 4.41 0.85 -9.50
N GLN A 67 5.49 1.54 -9.85
CA GLN A 67 5.53 2.47 -10.98
C GLN A 67 5.28 1.74 -12.29
N GLY A 68 4.28 2.24 -13.04
CA GLY A 68 3.89 1.68 -14.32
C GLY A 68 3.16 0.34 -14.24
N LEU A 69 2.79 -0.14 -13.05
CA LEU A 69 1.78 -1.19 -12.91
C LEU A 69 0.39 -0.61 -13.17
N SER A 70 -0.44 -1.37 -13.88
CA SER A 70 -1.82 -0.99 -14.19
C SER A 70 -2.70 -2.21 -14.15
N HIS A 71 -3.24 -2.49 -12.97
CA HIS A 71 -4.15 -3.61 -12.74
C HIS A 71 -5.23 -3.21 -11.72
N ARG A 72 -6.47 -3.63 -11.93
CA ARG A 72 -7.62 -3.27 -11.06
C ARG A 72 -7.44 -3.66 -9.59
N GLY A 73 -6.67 -4.72 -9.35
CA GLY A 73 -6.38 -5.26 -8.03
C GLY A 73 -5.04 -4.81 -7.44
N ILE A 74 -4.40 -3.77 -7.99
CA ILE A 74 -3.13 -3.23 -7.48
C ILE A 74 -3.32 -1.72 -7.28
N PRO A 75 -2.92 -1.14 -6.14
CA PRO A 75 -3.08 0.28 -5.91
C PRO A 75 -2.17 1.07 -6.86
N LYS A 76 -2.74 2.13 -7.47
CA LYS A 76 -1.91 3.06 -8.25
C LYS A 76 -0.98 3.85 -7.34
N TYR A 77 0.26 4.03 -7.78
CA TYR A 77 1.13 5.08 -7.26
C TYR A 77 0.53 6.45 -7.59
N LEU A 78 0.38 7.31 -6.59
CA LEU A 78 -0.17 8.66 -6.76
C LEU A 78 0.89 9.74 -6.60
N ASP A 79 1.68 9.68 -5.52
CA ASP A 79 2.67 10.72 -5.22
C ASP A 79 3.70 10.25 -4.18
N LYS A 80 4.74 11.07 -3.95
CA LYS A 80 5.65 10.97 -2.81
C LYS A 80 6.00 12.36 -2.28
N PHE A 81 6.19 12.50 -0.97
CA PHE A 81 6.65 13.76 -0.38
C PHE A 81 7.53 13.54 0.85
N GLU A 82 8.34 14.55 1.16
CA GLU A 82 9.23 14.55 2.33
C GLU A 82 8.53 15.23 3.53
N THR A 83 8.92 14.82 4.72
CA THR A 83 8.52 15.42 6.00
C THR A 83 9.77 15.65 6.85
N ASP A 84 9.68 16.47 7.89
CA ASP A 84 10.83 16.76 8.78
C ASP A 84 11.53 15.51 9.35
N ASN A 85 10.78 14.42 9.53
CA ASN A 85 11.26 13.19 10.16
C ASN A 85 11.28 11.98 9.21
N GLY A 86 11.14 12.17 7.89
CA GLY A 86 11.12 11.06 6.96
C GLY A 86 10.38 11.33 5.65
N TYR A 87 9.76 10.30 5.09
CA TYR A 87 9.15 10.35 3.76
C TYR A 87 7.77 9.69 3.76
N CYS A 88 6.94 10.12 2.82
CA CYS A 88 5.61 9.59 2.60
C CYS A 88 5.46 9.06 1.17
N LEU A 89 4.90 7.85 1.06
CA LEU A 89 4.43 7.27 -0.19
C LEU A 89 2.91 7.38 -0.23
N VAL A 90 2.36 7.87 -1.33
CA VAL A 90 0.91 8.00 -1.54
C VAL A 90 0.44 7.03 -2.62
N THR A 91 -0.56 6.22 -2.28
CA THR A 91 -1.19 5.27 -3.21
C THR A 91 -2.71 5.38 -3.18
N GLU A 92 -3.36 4.80 -4.19
CA GLU A 92 -4.81 4.60 -4.21
C GLU A 92 -5.31 3.87 -2.95
N TYR A 93 -6.47 4.29 -2.46
CA TYR A 93 -7.18 3.62 -1.37
C TYR A 93 -8.27 2.71 -1.92
N PHE A 94 -8.35 1.49 -1.39
CA PHE A 94 -9.48 0.59 -1.63
C PHE A 94 -10.38 0.55 -0.38
N PRO A 95 -11.71 0.81 -0.52
CA PRO A 95 -12.66 0.71 0.57
C PRO A 95 -13.01 -0.77 0.85
N ALA A 96 -12.03 -1.52 1.31
CA ALA A 96 -12.09 -2.96 1.54
C ALA A 96 -11.33 -3.35 2.80
N ASP A 97 -11.73 -4.48 3.40
CA ASP A 97 -11.07 -5.03 4.59
C ASP A 97 -10.04 -6.08 4.19
N THR A 98 -9.01 -6.24 5.03
CA THR A 98 -8.02 -7.32 4.84
C THR A 98 -8.66 -8.69 5.06
N LEU A 99 -8.15 -9.72 4.39
CA LEU A 99 -8.56 -11.10 4.63
C LEU A 99 -8.10 -11.62 6.01
N ALA A 100 -7.24 -10.89 6.72
CA ALA A 100 -6.88 -11.19 8.10
C ALA A 100 -8.03 -10.87 9.09
N VAL A 101 -9.01 -10.05 8.70
CA VAL A 101 -10.24 -9.87 9.48
C VAL A 101 -11.07 -11.13 9.36
N GLY A 102 -11.46 -11.71 10.49
CA GLY A 102 -12.24 -12.95 10.55
C GLY A 102 -13.57 -12.82 9.80
N ARG A 103 -13.60 -13.33 8.56
CA ARG A 103 -14.78 -13.40 7.69
C ARG A 103 -14.96 -14.84 7.21
N SER A 104 -16.20 -15.29 7.13
CA SER A 104 -16.54 -16.60 6.57
C SER A 104 -16.82 -16.46 5.08
N PHE A 105 -16.18 -17.33 4.29
CA PHE A 105 -16.40 -17.44 2.85
C PHE A 105 -16.85 -18.86 2.52
N THR A 106 -17.76 -19.00 1.57
CA THR A 106 -18.09 -20.31 1.01
C THR A 106 -16.92 -20.84 0.16
N PRO A 107 -16.85 -22.16 -0.11
CA PRO A 107 -15.81 -22.71 -0.99
C PRO A 107 -15.72 -22.02 -2.36
N ASP A 108 -16.86 -21.66 -2.95
CA ASP A 108 -16.90 -20.95 -4.24
C ASP A 108 -16.35 -19.52 -4.13
N GLN A 109 -16.64 -18.81 -3.04
CA GLN A 109 -16.08 -17.47 -2.79
C GLN A 109 -14.57 -17.54 -2.57
N ILE A 110 -14.10 -18.54 -1.81
CA ILE A 110 -12.66 -18.79 -1.63
C ILE A 110 -11.99 -19.03 -2.98
N LYS A 111 -12.61 -19.83 -3.84
CA LYS A 111 -12.10 -20.07 -5.21
C LYS A 111 -12.05 -18.78 -6.03
N GLN A 112 -13.09 -17.95 -5.99
CA GLN A 112 -13.11 -16.66 -6.70
C GLN A 112 -12.02 -15.70 -6.21
N ILE A 113 -11.81 -15.63 -4.89
CA ILE A 113 -10.75 -14.83 -4.29
C ILE A 113 -9.38 -15.35 -4.73
N ALA A 114 -9.14 -16.67 -4.62
CA ALA A 114 -7.88 -17.29 -5.00
C ALA A 114 -7.53 -17.06 -6.48
N VAL A 115 -8.51 -17.18 -7.39
CA VAL A 115 -8.31 -16.90 -8.82
C VAL A 115 -7.88 -15.45 -9.04
N GLN A 116 -8.55 -14.48 -8.42
CA GLN A 116 -8.17 -13.07 -8.59
C GLN A 116 -6.79 -12.74 -8.00
N ILE A 117 -6.41 -13.35 -6.87
CA ILE A 117 -5.04 -13.23 -6.35
C ILE A 117 -4.04 -13.76 -7.39
N LEU A 118 -4.30 -14.92 -7.99
CA LEU A 118 -3.43 -15.50 -9.00
C LEU A 118 -3.36 -14.64 -10.27
N GLU A 119 -4.46 -14.05 -10.72
CA GLU A 119 -4.48 -13.10 -11.84
C GLU A 119 -3.57 -11.89 -11.58
N ILE A 120 -3.64 -11.32 -10.37
CA ILE A 120 -2.75 -10.23 -9.95
C ILE A 120 -1.28 -10.69 -10.01
N LEU A 121 -0.97 -11.88 -9.49
CA LEU A 121 0.40 -12.41 -9.48
C LEU A 121 0.93 -12.70 -10.88
N VAL A 122 0.09 -13.22 -11.79
CA VAL A 122 0.44 -13.41 -13.20
C VAL A 122 0.75 -12.06 -13.85
N HIS A 123 -0.08 -11.05 -13.64
CA HIS A 123 0.18 -9.70 -14.16
C HIS A 123 1.55 -9.15 -13.72
N LEU A 124 1.93 -9.38 -12.46
CA LEU A 124 3.25 -8.98 -11.96
C LEU A 124 4.40 -9.76 -12.61
N GLN A 125 4.21 -11.07 -12.84
CA GLN A 125 5.20 -11.96 -13.45
C GLN A 125 5.39 -11.71 -14.96
N GLU A 126 4.35 -11.23 -15.66
CA GLU A 126 4.41 -10.91 -17.10
C GLU A 126 5.15 -9.59 -17.40
N ARG A 127 5.48 -8.80 -16.37
CA ARG A 127 6.32 -7.61 -16.54
C ARG A 127 7.72 -8.00 -17.00
N MET A 128 8.34 -7.11 -17.76
CA MET A 128 9.73 -7.25 -18.20
C MET A 128 10.52 -6.02 -17.73
N PRO A 129 11.35 -6.13 -16.69
CA PRO A 129 11.54 -7.30 -15.80
C PRO A 129 10.31 -7.63 -14.90
N PRO A 130 10.20 -8.89 -14.42
CA PRO A 130 9.07 -9.33 -13.59
C PRO A 130 9.08 -8.64 -12.23
N VAL A 131 7.91 -8.45 -11.62
CA VAL A 131 7.81 -7.96 -10.24
C VAL A 131 7.43 -9.12 -9.34
N ILE A 132 8.19 -9.34 -8.25
CA ILE A 132 7.94 -10.37 -7.26
C ILE A 132 7.49 -9.67 -5.97
N HIS A 133 6.24 -9.89 -5.53
CA HIS A 133 5.67 -9.23 -4.34
C HIS A 133 6.40 -9.60 -3.03
N ARG A 134 6.74 -10.89 -2.87
CA ARG A 134 7.45 -11.51 -1.71
C ARG A 134 6.76 -11.45 -0.34
N ASP A 135 5.63 -10.75 -0.19
CA ASP A 135 4.87 -10.70 1.08
C ASP A 135 3.37 -10.94 0.88
N VAL A 136 3.01 -12.04 0.22
CA VAL A 136 1.60 -12.41 -0.02
C VAL A 136 1.07 -13.14 1.21
N LYS A 137 0.17 -12.47 1.95
CA LYS A 137 -0.46 -12.96 3.19
C LYS A 137 -1.82 -12.28 3.39
N PRO A 138 -2.73 -12.82 4.23
CA PRO A 138 -4.09 -12.28 4.41
C PRO A 138 -4.14 -10.79 4.79
N GLU A 139 -3.14 -10.27 5.51
CA GLU A 139 -3.03 -8.87 5.90
C GLU A 139 -2.84 -7.92 4.71
N ASN A 140 -2.20 -8.42 3.64
CA ASN A 140 -1.87 -7.66 2.43
C ASN A 140 -2.86 -7.92 1.28
N ILE A 141 -3.92 -8.68 1.54
CA ILE A 141 -4.97 -8.95 0.55
C ILE A 141 -6.26 -8.34 1.07
N LEU A 142 -6.79 -7.36 0.36
CA LEU A 142 -8.08 -6.76 0.64
C LEU A 142 -9.18 -7.43 -0.18
N ALA A 143 -10.37 -7.56 0.40
CA ALA A 143 -11.57 -8.00 -0.30
C ALA A 143 -12.77 -7.15 0.09
N ASP A 144 -13.44 -6.57 -0.91
CA ASP A 144 -14.68 -5.82 -0.67
C ASP A 144 -15.91 -6.76 -0.57
N ASN A 145 -17.08 -6.18 -0.36
CA ASN A 145 -18.33 -6.92 -0.23
C ASN A 145 -18.83 -7.55 -1.55
N TYR A 146 -18.21 -7.19 -2.67
CA TYR A 146 -18.48 -7.74 -4.00
C TYR A 146 -17.44 -8.78 -4.42
N LEU A 147 -16.54 -9.18 -3.50
CA LEU A 147 -15.44 -10.12 -3.73
C LEU A 147 -14.40 -9.62 -4.75
N ASN A 148 -14.31 -8.30 -5.00
CA ASN A 148 -13.15 -7.78 -5.70
C ASN A 148 -11.93 -7.87 -4.79
N VAL A 149 -10.82 -8.35 -5.34
CA VAL A 149 -9.58 -8.58 -4.59
C VAL A 149 -8.52 -7.57 -4.96
N TYR A 150 -7.81 -7.07 -3.95
CA TYR A 150 -6.73 -6.12 -4.10
C TYR A 150 -5.50 -6.61 -3.34
N LEU A 151 -4.35 -6.69 -4.01
CA LEU A 151 -3.05 -6.95 -3.40
C LEU A 151 -2.39 -5.62 -3.08
N ILE A 152 -2.07 -5.41 -1.81
CA ILE A 152 -1.47 -4.18 -1.30
C ILE A 152 -0.11 -4.48 -0.65
N ASP A 153 0.61 -3.41 -0.31
CA ASP A 153 1.90 -3.45 0.38
C ASP A 153 3.07 -4.09 -0.38
N PHE A 154 3.66 -3.29 -1.27
CA PHE A 154 4.79 -3.67 -2.10
C PHE A 154 6.15 -3.35 -1.43
N GLY A 155 6.19 -3.07 -0.13
CA GLY A 155 7.43 -2.71 0.58
C GLY A 155 8.51 -3.81 0.54
N PHE A 156 8.10 -5.07 0.39
CA PHE A 156 9.00 -6.21 0.17
C PHE A 156 9.15 -6.58 -1.30
N ALA A 157 8.48 -5.91 -2.24
CA ALA A 157 8.55 -6.28 -3.64
C ALA A 157 9.96 -6.05 -4.22
N ARG A 158 10.27 -6.80 -5.29
CA ARG A 158 11.49 -6.65 -6.07
C ARG A 158 11.18 -6.78 -7.54
N VAL A 159 11.77 -5.89 -8.31
CA VAL A 159 11.88 -6.00 -9.75
C VAL A 159 13.01 -7.00 -10.05
N GLY A 160 12.73 -8.00 -10.90
CA GLY A 160 13.68 -9.01 -11.32
C GLY A 160 14.90 -8.38 -12.00
N GLN A 161 16.07 -8.95 -11.75
CA GLN A 161 17.32 -8.58 -12.42
C GLN A 161 17.58 -9.50 -13.61
#